data_AF-A0A543DT04-F1
#
_entry.id   AF-A0A543DT04-F1
#
_cell.length_a   1.000
_cell.length_b   1.000
_cell.length_c   1.000
_cell.angle_alpha   90.00
_cell.angle_beta   90.00
_cell.angle_gamma   90.00
#
_symmetry.space_group_name_H-M   'P 1'
#
loop_
_entity.id
_entity.type
_entity.pdbx_description
1 polymer ?
#
loop_
_entity_poly.entity_id
_entity_poly.type
_entity_poly.pdbx_seq_one_letter_code
_entity_poly.pdbx_strand_id
1 'polypeptide(L)'
;MSSCLSDPFAPAWMDDAMPCAVIDIQSELRFWEETYARQSFHRPGTPFRHYVPTLKFAYDIYLLSHRRSLEELLPSLPSRYEAGILRGVRLDWPLAHAVIARVWERLNAPLEEDAPLFAPPVATVVDERALLAEAMNKAGTRTITQRMQR
;
A
#
# COMPACT_ATOMS: atom_id res chain seq x y z
N MET A 1 13.30 -40.44 10.90
CA MET A 1 14.07 -39.32 10.33
C MET A 1 14.00 -39.48 8.82
N SER A 2 13.04 -38.82 8.17
CA SER A 2 12.94 -38.82 6.71
C SER A 2 13.06 -37.38 6.26
N SER A 3 14.24 -37.02 5.76
CA SER A 3 14.43 -35.77 5.04
C SER A 3 13.79 -35.93 3.66
N CYS A 4 12.74 -35.17 3.39
CA CYS A 4 12.20 -35.03 2.04
C CYS A 4 13.29 -34.38 1.19
N LEU A 5 13.79 -35.11 0.18
CA LEU A 5 14.57 -34.51 -0.90
C LEU A 5 13.66 -33.49 -1.61
N SER A 6 14.05 -32.23 -1.61
CA SER A 6 13.41 -31.21 -2.44
C SER A 6 13.65 -31.57 -3.92
N ASP A 7 12.56 -31.77 -4.66
CA ASP A 7 12.59 -32.06 -6.08
C ASP A 7 13.06 -30.81 -6.86
N PRO A 8 14.19 -30.85 -7.59
CA PRO A 8 14.72 -29.71 -8.32
C PRO A 8 13.87 -29.30 -9.54
N PHE A 9 12.82 -30.06 -9.87
CA PHE A 9 11.89 -29.77 -10.97
C PHE A 9 10.49 -29.37 -10.49
N ALA A 10 10.29 -29.21 -9.18
CA ALA A 10 9.03 -28.69 -8.66
C ALA A 10 8.74 -27.31 -9.30
N PRO A 11 7.58 -27.13 -9.96
CA PRO A 11 7.19 -25.83 -10.49
C PRO A 11 7.21 -24.78 -9.37
N ALA A 12 7.58 -23.54 -9.70
CA ALA A 12 7.68 -22.45 -8.72
C ALA A 12 6.39 -22.14 -7.94
N TRP A 13 5.24 -22.71 -8.34
CA TRP A 13 3.96 -22.61 -7.61
C TRP A 13 3.76 -23.70 -6.54
N MET A 14 4.65 -24.71 -6.47
CA MET A 14 4.70 -25.71 -5.39
C MET A 14 5.55 -25.25 -4.20
N ASP A 15 6.21 -24.09 -4.32
CA ASP A 15 6.93 -23.48 -3.21
C ASP A 15 5.94 -22.63 -2.39
N ASP A 16 5.36 -23.26 -1.35
CA ASP A 16 4.42 -22.64 -0.39
C ASP A 16 5.05 -21.43 0.34
N ALA A 17 6.37 -21.24 0.22
CA ALA A 17 7.11 -20.13 0.78
C ALA A 17 7.19 -18.89 -0.14
N MET A 18 6.76 -18.95 -1.40
CA MET A 18 6.84 -17.80 -2.30
C MET A 18 5.57 -16.95 -2.23
N PRO A 19 5.60 -15.76 -1.61
CA PRO A 19 4.41 -14.93 -1.48
C PRO A 19 3.90 -14.51 -2.86
N CYS A 20 2.70 -14.97 -3.22
CA CYS A 20 1.99 -14.53 -4.41
C CYS A 20 1.52 -13.08 -4.19
N ALA A 21 2.13 -12.13 -4.90
CA ALA A 21 1.67 -10.75 -4.90
C ALA A 21 0.53 -10.60 -5.92
N VAL A 22 -0.62 -10.12 -5.45
CA VAL A 22 -1.77 -9.79 -6.30
C VAL A 22 -1.98 -8.29 -6.26
N ILE A 23 -2.18 -7.68 -7.43
CA ILE A 23 -2.48 -6.26 -7.58
C ILE A 23 -3.91 -6.14 -8.11
N ASP A 24 -4.76 -5.41 -7.38
CA ASP A 24 -6.06 -5.01 -7.90
C ASP A 24 -5.87 -3.89 -8.94
N ILE A 25 -5.79 -4.31 -10.20
CA ILE A 25 -5.58 -3.40 -11.32
C ILE A 25 -6.70 -2.37 -11.48
N GLN A 26 -7.93 -2.65 -11.04
CA GLN A 26 -9.04 -1.68 -11.18
C GLN A 26 -8.89 -0.54 -10.18
N SER A 27 -8.56 -0.87 -8.94
CA SER A 27 -8.26 0.12 -7.90
C SER A 27 -7.06 0.98 -8.28
N GLU A 28 -6.01 0.38 -8.82
CA GLU A 28 -4.83 1.12 -9.29
C GLU A 28 -5.16 2.03 -10.48
N LEU A 29 -5.93 1.57 -11.47
CA LEU A 29 -6.33 2.41 -12.60
C LEU A 29 -7.19 3.60 -12.16
N ARG A 30 -8.07 3.42 -11.17
CA ARG A 30 -8.85 4.53 -10.59
C ARG A 30 -7.94 5.56 -9.92
N PHE A 31 -6.99 5.10 -9.10
CA PHE A 31 -5.99 5.97 -8.49
C PHE A 31 -5.24 6.80 -9.54
N TRP A 32 -4.81 6.16 -10.64
CA TRP A 32 -4.13 6.86 -11.72
C TRP A 32 -5.05 7.82 -12.46
N GLU A 33 -6.31 7.48 -12.70
CA GLU A 33 -7.27 8.39 -13.34
C GLU A 33 -7.48 9.68 -12.54
N GLU A 34 -7.48 9.59 -11.21
CA GLU A 34 -7.65 10.73 -10.31
C GLU A 34 -6.38 11.57 -10.15
N THR A 35 -5.21 11.00 -10.46
CA THR A 35 -3.90 11.60 -10.14
C THR A 35 -3.03 11.89 -11.37
N TYR A 36 -3.28 11.29 -12.54
CA TYR A 36 -2.37 11.34 -13.70
C TYR A 36 -2.08 12.76 -14.15
N ALA A 37 -3.04 13.68 -14.05
CA ALA A 37 -2.88 15.09 -14.42
C ALA A 37 -1.87 15.83 -13.55
N ARG A 38 -1.60 15.32 -12.34
CA ARG A 38 -0.61 15.88 -11.39
C ARG A 38 0.76 15.19 -11.50
N GLN A 39 0.88 14.15 -12.31
CA GLN A 39 2.14 13.41 -12.46
C GLN A 39 3.11 14.15 -13.38
N SER A 40 4.41 13.96 -13.15
CA SER A 40 5.48 14.58 -13.96
C SER A 40 5.45 14.15 -15.43
N PHE A 41 4.94 12.94 -15.71
CA PHE A 41 4.79 12.43 -17.07
C PHE A 41 3.55 12.95 -17.79
N HIS A 42 2.69 13.75 -17.14
CA HIS A 42 1.46 14.23 -17.74
C HIS A 42 1.74 15.06 -19.01
N ARG A 43 1.09 14.68 -20.12
CA ARG A 43 1.05 15.49 -21.33
C ARG A 43 -0.32 16.15 -21.51
N PRO A 44 -0.38 17.50 -21.61
CA PRO A 44 -1.60 18.22 -21.95
C PRO A 44 -2.24 17.69 -23.24
N GLY A 45 -3.56 17.56 -23.26
CA GLY A 45 -4.32 17.08 -24.42
C GLY A 45 -4.30 15.56 -24.62
N THR A 46 -3.57 14.78 -23.82
CA THR A 46 -3.60 13.32 -23.88
C THR A 46 -4.56 12.78 -22.82
N PRO A 47 -5.69 12.13 -23.19
CA PRO A 47 -6.63 11.60 -22.21
C PRO A 47 -6.10 10.36 -21.49
N PHE A 48 -6.57 10.13 -20.25
CA PHE A 48 -6.12 9.04 -19.38
C PHE A 48 -6.11 7.66 -20.05
N ARG A 49 -7.12 7.35 -20.88
CA ARG A 49 -7.24 6.07 -21.62
C ARG A 49 -5.99 5.69 -22.44
N HIS A 50 -5.18 6.66 -22.87
CA HIS A 50 -3.94 6.40 -23.62
C HIS A 50 -2.79 5.95 -22.73
N TYR A 51 -2.85 6.20 -21.41
CA TYR A 51 -1.86 5.75 -20.44
C TYR A 51 -2.15 4.33 -19.93
N VAL A 52 -3.41 3.89 -19.99
CA VAL A 52 -3.87 2.59 -19.48
C VAL A 52 -3.06 1.39 -20.00
N PRO A 53 -2.74 1.26 -21.31
CA PRO A 53 -1.94 0.14 -21.80
C PRO A 53 -0.54 0.08 -21.16
N THR A 54 0.11 1.24 -21.01
CA THR A 54 1.43 1.35 -20.39
C THR A 54 1.39 1.05 -18.90
N LEU A 55 0.35 1.51 -18.20
CA LEU A 55 0.17 1.21 -16.77
C LEU A 55 0.01 -0.28 -16.55
N LYS A 56 -0.88 -0.95 -17.31
CA LYS A 56 -1.06 -2.41 -17.23
C LYS A 56 0.24 -3.16 -17.52
N PHE A 57 0.94 -2.78 -18.58
CA PHE A 57 2.25 -3.34 -18.90
C PHE A 57 3.24 -3.18 -17.75
N ALA A 58 3.30 -2.02 -17.09
CA ALA A 58 4.18 -1.80 -15.94
C ALA A 58 3.88 -2.78 -14.80
N TYR A 59 2.60 -2.95 -14.43
CA TYR A 59 2.19 -3.90 -13.40
C TYR A 59 2.52 -5.35 -13.77
N ASP A 60 2.24 -5.76 -15.02
CA ASP A 60 2.55 -7.10 -15.50
C ASP A 60 4.06 -7.39 -15.39
N ILE A 61 4.91 -6.46 -15.83
CA ILE A 61 6.37 -6.62 -15.72
C ILE A 61 6.82 -6.62 -14.27
N TYR A 62 6.24 -5.79 -13.40
CA TYR A 62 6.58 -5.77 -11.97
C TYR A 62 6.32 -7.13 -11.33
N LEU A 63 5.13 -7.70 -11.57
CA LEU A 63 4.74 -9.01 -11.04
C LEU A 63 5.61 -10.15 -11.60
N LEU A 64 5.91 -10.14 -12.90
CA LEU A 64 6.75 -11.14 -13.56
C LEU A 64 8.24 -11.05 -13.20
N SER A 65 8.70 -9.90 -12.68
CA SER A 65 10.12 -9.66 -12.41
C SER A 65 10.54 -9.96 -10.97
N HIS A 66 9.62 -10.41 -10.12
CA HIS A 66 9.85 -10.75 -8.70
C HIS A 66 10.52 -9.60 -7.90
N ARG A 67 10.07 -8.36 -8.11
CA ARG A 67 10.60 -7.14 -7.44
C ARG A 67 12.04 -6.77 -7.81
N ARG A 68 12.51 -7.16 -8.99
CA ARG A 68 13.75 -6.60 -9.55
C ARG A 68 13.64 -5.08 -9.71
N SER A 69 14.79 -4.41 -9.59
CA SER A 69 14.82 -2.96 -9.78
C SER A 69 14.51 -2.61 -11.23
N LEU A 70 14.03 -1.38 -11.46
CA LEU A 70 13.74 -0.95 -12.83
C LEU A 70 15.03 -0.91 -13.66
N GLU A 71 16.14 -0.47 -13.07
CA GLU A 71 17.45 -0.35 -13.71
C GLU A 71 17.94 -1.68 -14.30
N GLU A 72 17.74 -2.78 -13.59
CA GLU A 72 18.08 -4.13 -14.05
C GLU A 72 17.30 -4.55 -15.29
N LEU A 73 16.06 -4.05 -15.44
CA LEU A 73 15.17 -4.42 -16.52
C LEU A 73 15.32 -3.49 -17.74
N LEU A 74 15.79 -2.25 -17.55
CA LEU A 74 15.91 -1.22 -18.58
C LEU A 74 16.52 -1.69 -19.91
N PRO A 75 17.58 -2.53 -19.95
CA PRO A 75 18.17 -2.96 -21.23
C PRO A 75 17.20 -3.79 -22.10
N SER A 76 16.28 -4.53 -21.48
CA SER A 76 15.34 -5.43 -22.17
C SER A 76 13.93 -4.86 -22.31
N LEU A 77 13.61 -3.84 -21.51
CA LEU A 77 12.27 -3.30 -21.35
C LEU A 77 11.71 -2.61 -22.60
N PRO A 78 12.47 -1.81 -23.37
CA PRO A 78 11.96 -1.21 -24.60
C PRO A 78 11.47 -2.26 -25.59
N SER A 79 12.27 -3.30 -25.87
CA SER A 79 11.91 -4.36 -26.81
C SER A 79 10.66 -5.12 -26.36
N ARG A 80 10.52 -5.37 -25.05
CA ARG A 80 9.32 -6.00 -24.48
C ARG A 80 8.09 -5.11 -24.60
N TYR A 81 8.24 -3.83 -24.32
CA TYR A 81 7.16 -2.85 -24.48
C TYR A 81 6.70 -2.74 -25.93
N GLU A 82 7.64 -2.76 -26.86
CA GLU A 82 7.33 -2.72 -28.29
C GLU A 82 6.59 -3.95 -28.78
N ALA A 83 6.95 -5.13 -28.28
CA ALA A 83 6.30 -6.40 -28.62
C ALA A 83 4.94 -6.57 -27.94
N GLY A 84 4.77 -6.06 -26.72
CA GLY A 84 3.58 -6.26 -25.90
C GLY A 84 2.43 -5.28 -26.16
N ILE A 85 2.69 -4.11 -26.75
CA ILE A 85 1.67 -3.08 -26.98
C ILE A 85 1.51 -2.74 -28.45
N LEU A 86 0.25 -2.75 -28.91
CA LEU A 86 -0.13 -2.38 -30.28
C LEU A 86 0.30 -0.95 -30.62
N ARG A 87 0.98 -0.77 -31.77
CA ARG A 87 1.60 0.52 -32.17
C ARG A 87 0.65 1.72 -32.15
N GLY A 88 -0.64 1.55 -32.46
CA GLY A 88 -1.63 2.64 -32.53
C GLY A 88 -2.11 3.18 -31.18
N VAL A 89 -1.86 2.46 -30.09
CA VAL A 89 -2.26 2.84 -28.72
C VAL A 89 -1.06 2.98 -27.78
N ARG A 90 0.14 2.81 -28.31
CA ARG A 90 1.39 2.80 -27.57
C ARG A 90 1.91 4.23 -27.38
N LEU A 91 2.41 4.54 -26.19
CA LEU A 91 3.12 5.79 -25.94
C LEU A 91 4.53 5.71 -26.53
N ASP A 92 5.13 6.85 -26.87
CA ASP A 92 6.56 6.87 -27.18
C ASP A 92 7.39 6.40 -25.99
N TRP A 93 8.54 5.77 -26.27
CA TRP A 93 9.37 5.16 -25.23
C TRP A 93 9.75 6.12 -24.09
N PRO A 94 10.17 7.37 -24.32
CA PRO A 94 10.47 8.30 -23.23
C PRO A 94 9.30 8.52 -22.27
N LEU A 95 8.08 8.69 -22.82
CA LEU A 95 6.88 8.83 -22.01
C LEU A 95 6.50 7.51 -21.32
N ALA A 96 6.58 6.39 -22.04
CA ALA A 96 6.28 5.08 -21.49
C ALA A 96 7.20 4.75 -20.31
N HIS A 97 8.50 5.02 -20.46
CA HIS A 97 9.48 4.85 -19.40
C HIS A 97 9.16 5.72 -18.18
N ALA A 98 8.79 7.00 -18.36
CA ALA A 98 8.41 7.88 -17.26
C ALA A 98 7.17 7.36 -16.49
N VAL A 99 6.19 6.81 -17.20
CA VAL A 99 5.02 6.15 -16.58
C VAL A 99 5.45 4.91 -15.80
N ILE A 100 6.27 4.04 -16.39
CA ILE A 100 6.75 2.81 -15.75
C ILE A 100 7.57 3.13 -14.50
N ALA A 101 8.50 4.08 -14.57
CA ALA A 101 9.29 4.54 -13.43
C ALA A 101 8.39 4.98 -12.27
N ARG A 102 7.32 5.73 -12.58
CA ARG A 102 6.41 6.22 -11.55
C ARG A 102 5.56 5.11 -10.91
N VAL A 103 5.25 4.05 -11.65
CA VAL A 103 4.63 2.83 -11.11
C VAL A 103 5.59 2.11 -10.16
N TRP A 104 6.87 1.98 -10.51
CA TRP A 104 7.90 1.39 -9.62
C TRP A 104 8.04 2.18 -8.32
N GLU A 105 8.10 3.51 -8.40
CA GLU A 105 8.15 4.37 -7.21
C GLU A 105 6.93 4.18 -6.31
N ARG A 106 5.73 4.04 -6.88
CA ARG A 106 4.51 3.79 -6.11
C ARG A 106 4.51 2.43 -5.43
N LEU A 107 4.94 1.38 -6.13
CA LEU A 107 4.96 0.02 -5.60
C LEU A 107 6.07 -0.22 -4.58
N ASN A 108 7.15 0.55 -4.66
CA ASN A 108 8.26 0.49 -3.70
C ASN A 108 8.18 1.58 -2.62
N ALA A 109 7.15 2.45 -2.66
CA ALA A 109 6.90 3.38 -1.57
C ALA A 109 6.66 2.59 -0.28
N PRO A 110 7.13 3.09 0.87
CA PRO A 110 6.71 2.54 2.15
C PRO A 110 5.18 2.47 2.15
N LEU A 111 4.64 1.31 2.52
CA LEU A 111 3.23 1.22 2.86
C LEU A 111 3.02 2.30 3.92
N GLU A 112 2.10 3.25 3.70
CA GLU A 112 1.67 4.12 4.81
C GLU A 112 1.34 3.15 5.94
N GLU A 113 2.05 3.30 7.07
CA GLU A 113 1.73 2.53 8.26
C GLU A 113 0.28 2.90 8.59
N ASP A 114 -0.66 2.04 8.23
CA ASP A 114 -2.02 2.17 8.72
C ASP A 114 -1.89 2.33 10.23
N ALA A 115 -2.32 3.49 10.74
CA ALA A 115 -2.42 3.70 12.17
C ALA A 115 -3.13 2.45 12.73
N PRO A 116 -2.51 1.71 13.67
CA PRO A 116 -3.01 0.41 14.04
C PRO A 116 -4.51 0.54 14.33
N LEU A 117 -5.34 -0.29 13.70
CA LEU A 117 -6.80 -0.28 13.88
C LEU A 117 -7.21 -0.38 15.36
N PHE A 118 -6.27 -0.80 16.20
CA PHE A 118 -6.34 -0.89 17.65
C PHE A 118 -5.21 -0.14 18.36
N ALA A 119 -4.78 1.02 17.87
CA ALA A 119 -4.01 1.92 18.72
C ALA A 119 -4.89 2.22 19.93
N PRO A 120 -4.51 1.81 21.17
CA PRO A 120 -5.23 2.30 22.33
C PRO A 120 -5.18 3.83 22.24
N PRO A 121 -6.31 4.54 22.45
CA PRO A 121 -6.27 5.99 22.47
C PRO A 121 -5.16 6.36 23.43
N VAL A 122 -4.19 7.15 22.98
CA VAL A 122 -3.07 7.63 23.80
C VAL A 122 -3.67 8.03 25.12
N ALA A 123 -3.45 7.19 26.12
CA ALA A 123 -4.15 7.31 27.37
C ALA A 123 -3.76 8.69 27.89
N THR A 124 -4.74 9.59 27.96
CA THR A 124 -4.87 10.33 29.21
C THR A 124 -4.81 9.25 30.27
N VAL A 125 -3.63 9.04 30.85
CA VAL A 125 -3.45 8.20 32.03
C VAL A 125 -4.16 8.96 33.12
N VAL A 126 -5.48 8.84 33.11
CA VAL A 126 -6.32 9.25 34.22
C VAL A 126 -6.01 8.21 35.26
N ASP A 127 -5.21 8.61 36.25
CA ASP A 127 -4.88 7.75 37.37
C ASP A 127 -6.18 7.43 38.11
N GLU A 128 -6.74 6.26 37.83
CA GLU A 128 -8.00 5.77 38.39
C GLU A 128 -7.94 5.75 39.93
N ARG A 129 -6.75 5.59 40.51
CA ARG A 129 -6.57 5.68 41.98
C ARG A 129 -6.80 7.09 42.50
N ALA A 130 -6.37 8.11 41.76
CA ALA A 130 -6.56 9.51 42.16
C ALA A 130 -8.06 9.90 42.14
N LEU A 131 -8.80 9.44 41.13
CA LEU A 131 -10.25 9.66 41.05
C LEU A 131 -11.02 8.96 42.18
N LEU A 132 -10.63 7.73 42.53
CA LEU A 132 -11.26 7.00 43.63
C LEU A 132 -10.95 7.62 45.00
N ALA A 133 -9.71 8.08 45.21
CA ALA A 133 -9.32 8.79 46.45
C ALA A 133 -10.11 10.10 46.63
N GLU A 134 -10.28 10.88 45.56
CA GLU A 134 -11.08 12.12 45.57
C GLU A 134 -12.55 11.83 45.88
N ALA A 135 -13.13 10.78 45.29
CA ALA A 135 -14.52 10.39 45.55
C ALA A 135 -14.75 9.94 47.00
N MET A 136 -13.80 9.19 47.58
CA MET A 136 -13.88 8.73 48.97
C MET A 136 -13.75 9.89 49.97
N ASN A 137 -12.88 10.88 49.71
CA ASN A 137 -12.76 12.08 50.54
C ASN A 137 -14.03 12.95 50.52
N LYS A 138 -14.72 13.02 49.38
CA LYS A 138 -15.99 13.75 49.25
C LYS A 138 -17.16 13.08 49.97
N ALA A 139 -17.14 11.76 50.12
CA ALA A 139 -18.17 11.01 50.82
C ALA A 139 -18.05 11.10 52.36
N GLY A 140 -16.82 11.28 52.88
CA GLY A 140 -16.55 11.33 54.32
C GLY A 140 -16.99 12.62 55.05
N THR A 141 -17.38 13.68 54.34
CA THR A 141 -17.75 14.98 54.95
C THR A 141 -19.26 15.21 55.08
N ARG A 142 -20.10 14.24 54.70
CA ARG A 142 -21.57 14.34 54.81
C ARG A 142 -22.15 13.37 55.84
N THR A 143 -21.68 13.41 57.07
CA THR A 143 -22.50 12.94 58.20
C THR A 143 -22.16 13.77 59.42
N ILE A 144 -23.21 14.23 60.11
CA ILE A 144 -23.23 15.12 61.28
C ILE A 144 -23.32 16.61 60.90
N THR A 145 -24.55 17.09 60.68
CA THR A 145 -25.20 18.17 61.48
C THR A 145 -26.53 18.56 60.82
N GLN A 146 -27.66 18.10 61.38
CA GLN A 146 -28.91 18.88 61.61
C GLN A 146 -29.95 17.91 62.20
N ARG A 147 -29.98 17.71 63.52
CA ARG A 147 -30.70 18.52 64.54
C ARG A 147 -32.21 18.59 64.26
N MET A 148 -32.93 17.67 64.90
CA MET A 148 -34.37 17.73 65.18
C MET A 148 -34.75 19.12 65.71
N GLN A 149 -35.75 19.75 65.10
CA GLN A 149 -36.63 20.72 65.76
C GLN A 149 -38.07 20.39 65.37
N ARG A 150 -38.84 19.98 66.38
CA ARG A 150 -40.27 20.22 66.52
C ARG A 150 -40.43 21.09 67.75
#